data_AF-A0A5E4KQA8-F1
#
_entry.id   AF-A0A5E4KQA8-F1
#
_cell.length_a   1.000
_cell.length_b   1.000
_cell.length_c   1.000
_cell.angle_alpha   90.00
_cell.angle_beta   90.00
_cell.angle_gamma   90.00
#
_symmetry.space_group_name_H-M   'P 1'
#
loop_
_entity.id
_entity.type
_entity.pdbx_description
1 polymer ?
#
loop_
_entity_poly.entity_id
_entity_poly.type
_entity_poly.pdbx_seq_one_letter_code
_entity_poly.pdbx_strand_id
1 'polypeptide(L)'
;MGYVVIDHLVQGSSYGGVRIVPEISLLELQHTARSMTYKNAFIGNKAGGAKAAVIIDRNNEQYKKEILTEFGKSISPIVRNGLYFPVMDMGIQIQDLQIIFDNTKTRTNVLSWKNLSHVYTAYSCLYATLSALQVLEEIHNLNNKDVTFCVQGYGKVGSLYSYLMYKAGAKFTGFSNKYFGVMDDNGLDAEKLFNEQLKRGDDFILDLKDKQVSHDSILEKDVNVLLLASNALVINEKNYKKIRADIIVCAANAPVSYDIERKLFKEGKMVVTDFIANCGGILGSIMDTYLSEDAVKKILSSSYKRKVTTLIYQSINQDTAIIDLVIDELQKRIDSNYDDTYIQKGFTEHIIDLFNEFSLPLYMFTNNFLEKKYVSRYEKFWGPKI
;
A
#
# COMPACT_ATOMS: atom_id res chain seq x y z
N MET A 1 -17.67 -18.26 7.79
CA MET A 1 -17.74 -17.40 9.00
C MET A 1 -16.36 -16.80 9.24
N GLY A 2 -16.27 -15.57 9.75
CA GLY A 2 -15.07 -14.73 9.62
C GLY A 2 -14.41 -14.30 10.93
N TYR A 3 -13.33 -13.54 10.79
CA TYR A 3 -12.55 -12.96 11.89
C TYR A 3 -12.50 -11.42 11.76
N VAL A 4 -12.40 -10.73 12.89
CA VAL A 4 -12.05 -9.31 12.96
C VAL A 4 -10.92 -9.17 13.97
N VAL A 5 -9.83 -8.53 13.56
CA VAL A 5 -8.73 -8.11 14.43
C VAL A 5 -8.75 -6.59 14.48
N ILE A 6 -8.90 -6.04 15.68
CA ILE A 6 -8.63 -4.63 15.95
C ILE A 6 -7.24 -4.61 16.57
N ASP A 7 -6.31 -3.94 15.90
CA ASP A 7 -4.94 -3.85 16.36
C ASP A 7 -4.78 -2.79 17.46
N HIS A 8 -5.32 -1.59 17.21
CA HIS A 8 -5.38 -0.50 18.17
C HIS A 8 -6.71 0.24 18.00
N LEU A 9 -7.15 0.90 19.06
CA LEU A 9 -8.16 1.95 19.01
C LEU A 9 -7.45 3.28 19.26
N VAL A 10 -7.66 4.25 18.38
CA VAL A 10 -7.23 5.64 18.61
C VAL A 10 -8.50 6.48 18.69
N GLN A 11 -8.66 7.18 19.80
CA GLN A 11 -9.91 7.91 20.13
C GLN A 11 -11.16 7.03 20.02
N GLY A 12 -11.05 5.77 20.44
CA GLY A 12 -12.15 4.80 20.42
C GLY A 12 -12.54 4.29 19.02
N SER A 13 -11.77 4.59 17.98
CA SER A 13 -12.10 4.18 16.60
C SER A 13 -10.97 3.41 15.92
N SER A 14 -11.33 2.56 14.94
CA SER A 14 -10.40 1.90 14.03
C SER A 14 -11.00 1.71 12.64
N TYR A 15 -10.14 1.63 11.62
CA TYR A 15 -10.53 1.42 10.22
C TYR A 15 -9.83 0.18 9.66
N GLY A 16 -10.54 -0.59 8.85
CA GLY A 16 -9.97 -1.82 8.33
C GLY A 16 -10.74 -2.45 7.20
N GLY A 17 -9.99 -3.03 6.26
CA GLY A 17 -10.58 -3.72 5.12
C GLY A 17 -11.20 -5.06 5.50
N VAL A 18 -12.34 -5.37 4.89
CA VAL A 18 -12.94 -6.71 4.89
C VAL A 18 -12.47 -7.44 3.64
N ARG A 19 -11.88 -8.62 3.83
CA ARG A 19 -11.41 -9.49 2.75
C ARG A 19 -12.29 -10.73 2.63
N ILE A 20 -12.59 -11.16 1.41
CA ILE A 20 -13.09 -12.53 1.17
C ILE A 20 -11.92 -13.40 0.75
N VAL A 21 -11.74 -14.53 1.47
CA VAL A 21 -10.61 -15.44 1.25
C VAL A 21 -11.01 -16.86 1.68
N PRO A 22 -10.55 -17.93 1.00
CA PRO A 22 -10.87 -19.30 1.41
C PRO A 22 -10.19 -19.73 2.71
N GLU A 23 -9.03 -19.15 3.01
CA GLU A 23 -8.25 -19.41 4.21
C GLU A 23 -7.40 -18.18 4.58
N ILE A 24 -7.16 -17.96 5.87
CA ILE A 24 -6.23 -16.92 6.33
C ILE A 24 -5.66 -17.34 7.68
N SER A 25 -4.39 -17.04 7.90
CA SER A 25 -3.78 -17.22 9.22
C SER A 25 -4.11 -16.02 10.12
N LEU A 26 -4.25 -16.26 11.43
CA LEU A 26 -4.42 -15.17 12.39
C LEU A 26 -3.24 -14.19 12.34
N LEU A 27 -2.02 -14.71 12.14
CA LEU A 27 -0.80 -13.92 12.00
C LEU A 27 -0.90 -12.92 10.83
N GLU A 28 -1.31 -13.39 9.65
CA GLU A 28 -1.53 -12.51 8.50
C GLU A 28 -2.57 -11.42 8.80
N LEU A 29 -3.67 -11.80 9.46
CA LEU A 29 -4.73 -10.86 9.81
C LEU A 29 -4.25 -9.79 10.81
N GLN A 30 -3.42 -10.19 11.79
CA GLN A 30 -2.79 -9.28 12.75
C GLN A 30 -1.80 -8.32 12.08
N HIS A 31 -0.91 -8.82 11.21
CA HIS A 31 0.03 -7.96 10.48
C HIS A 31 -0.68 -6.94 9.60
N THR A 32 -1.75 -7.35 8.91
CA THR A 32 -2.51 -6.43 8.06
C THR A 32 -3.35 -5.43 8.85
N ALA A 33 -3.81 -5.77 10.06
CA ALA A 33 -4.45 -4.82 10.98
C ALA A 33 -3.43 -3.80 11.54
N ARG A 34 -2.24 -4.26 11.96
CA ARG A 34 -1.13 -3.39 12.41
C ARG A 34 -0.68 -2.41 11.33
N SER A 35 -0.56 -2.88 10.09
CA SER A 35 -0.27 -2.03 8.93
C SER A 35 -1.31 -0.90 8.78
N MET A 36 -2.59 -1.17 9.01
CA MET A 36 -3.63 -0.12 9.00
C MET A 36 -3.44 0.90 10.13
N THR A 37 -3.00 0.49 11.32
CA THR A 37 -2.70 1.41 12.43
C THR A 37 -1.58 2.36 12.04
N TYR A 38 -0.46 1.84 11.55
CA TYR A 38 0.66 2.68 11.11
C TYR A 38 0.30 3.55 9.91
N LYS A 39 -0.54 3.07 9.00
CA LYS A 39 -1.02 3.84 7.85
C LYS A 39 -1.84 5.04 8.28
N ASN A 40 -2.78 4.85 9.21
CA ASN A 40 -3.56 5.94 9.77
C ASN A 40 -2.65 6.96 10.48
N ALA A 41 -1.74 6.50 11.34
CA ALA A 41 -0.78 7.37 12.01
C ALA A 41 0.11 8.15 11.03
N PHE A 42 0.56 7.50 9.94
CA PHE A 42 1.41 8.12 8.93
C PHE A 42 0.71 9.25 8.18
N ILE A 43 -0.59 9.07 7.91
CA ILE A 43 -1.39 10.08 7.23
C ILE A 43 -1.92 11.18 8.16
N GLY A 44 -1.78 11.03 9.47
CA GLY A 44 -2.38 11.95 10.46
C GLY A 44 -3.85 11.66 10.75
N ASN A 45 -4.34 10.47 10.40
CA ASN A 45 -5.72 10.08 10.70
C ASN A 45 -5.78 9.52 12.12
N LYS A 46 -6.66 10.10 12.94
CA LYS A 46 -6.83 9.75 14.36
C LYS A 46 -7.70 8.52 14.56
N ALA A 47 -7.28 7.41 13.97
CA ALA A 47 -7.95 6.14 14.11
C ALA A 47 -6.96 4.98 14.11
N GLY A 48 -7.27 3.93 14.87
CA GLY A 48 -6.46 2.73 14.88
C GLY A 48 -6.68 1.87 13.63
N GLY A 49 -5.95 0.76 13.54
CA GLY A 49 -6.08 -0.21 12.46
C GLY A 49 -6.92 -1.40 12.85
N ALA A 50 -7.66 -1.91 11.88
CA ALA A 50 -8.34 -3.19 11.98
C ALA A 50 -8.23 -3.97 10.67
N LYS A 51 -8.60 -5.25 10.71
CA LYS A 51 -8.75 -6.09 9.54
C LYS A 51 -9.82 -7.14 9.78
N ALA A 52 -10.63 -7.39 8.77
CA ALA A 52 -11.57 -8.49 8.77
C ALA A 52 -11.33 -9.46 7.62
N ALA A 53 -11.60 -10.73 7.87
CA ALA A 53 -11.62 -11.77 6.85
C ALA A 53 -12.92 -12.56 6.95
N VAL A 54 -13.64 -12.68 5.84
CA VAL A 54 -14.83 -13.50 5.70
C VAL A 54 -14.43 -14.75 4.92
N ILE A 55 -14.46 -15.89 5.60
CA ILE A 55 -14.10 -17.17 5.01
C ILE A 55 -15.23 -17.66 4.11
N ILE A 56 -14.98 -17.65 2.79
CA ILE A 56 -15.87 -18.14 1.74
C ILE A 56 -15.03 -19.01 0.80
N ASP A 57 -15.42 -20.27 0.65
CA ASP A 57 -14.83 -21.15 -0.36
C ASP A 57 -15.21 -20.65 -1.77
N ARG A 58 -14.26 -20.69 -2.70
CA ARG A 58 -14.42 -20.26 -4.10
C ARG A 58 -15.57 -20.98 -4.81
N ASN A 59 -15.91 -22.18 -4.36
CA ASN A 59 -17.01 -22.98 -4.93
C ASN A 59 -18.40 -22.54 -4.46
N ASN A 60 -18.50 -21.53 -3.57
CA ASN A 60 -19.75 -21.23 -2.87
C ASN A 60 -20.17 -19.75 -2.93
N GLU A 61 -19.97 -19.09 -4.08
CA GLU A 61 -20.43 -17.71 -4.30
C GLU A 61 -21.94 -17.55 -4.11
N GLN A 62 -22.73 -18.61 -4.30
CA GLN A 62 -24.18 -18.60 -4.10
C GLN A 62 -24.58 -18.15 -2.69
N TYR A 63 -23.79 -18.49 -1.66
CA TYR A 63 -24.05 -18.12 -0.27
C TYR A 63 -23.32 -16.85 0.16
N LYS A 64 -22.58 -16.18 -0.74
CA LYS A 64 -21.82 -14.97 -0.41
C LYS A 64 -22.70 -13.92 0.27
N LYS A 65 -23.89 -13.67 -0.27
CA LYS A 65 -24.84 -12.72 0.31
C LYS A 65 -25.26 -13.11 1.73
N GLU A 66 -25.63 -14.37 1.94
CA GLU A 66 -26.07 -14.88 3.25
C GLU A 66 -24.95 -14.80 4.29
N ILE A 67 -23.72 -15.19 3.91
CA ILE A 67 -22.56 -15.11 4.78
C ILE A 67 -22.23 -13.66 5.14
N LEU A 68 -22.29 -12.73 4.19
CA LEU A 68 -22.06 -11.31 4.44
C LEU A 68 -23.15 -10.69 5.33
N THR A 69 -24.39 -11.12 5.16
CA THR A 69 -25.51 -10.77 6.05
C THR A 69 -25.25 -11.22 7.48
N GLU A 70 -24.91 -12.49 7.71
CA GLU A 70 -24.61 -13.00 9.05
C GLU A 70 -23.33 -12.39 9.64
N PHE A 71 -22.33 -12.12 8.81
CA PHE A 71 -21.12 -11.39 9.22
C PHE A 71 -21.46 -9.97 9.70
N GLY A 72 -22.26 -9.21 8.93
CA GLY A 72 -22.73 -7.88 9.31
C GLY A 72 -23.50 -7.86 10.64
N LYS A 73 -24.39 -8.84 10.86
CA LYS A 73 -25.09 -9.01 12.15
C LYS A 73 -24.10 -9.27 13.28
N SER A 74 -23.13 -10.14 13.05
CA SER A 74 -22.13 -10.54 14.06
C SER A 74 -21.23 -9.38 14.49
N ILE A 75 -20.81 -8.53 13.55
CA ILE A 75 -19.97 -7.36 13.85
C ILE A 75 -20.78 -6.10 14.23
N SER A 76 -22.12 -6.17 14.21
CA SER A 76 -22.99 -5.03 14.53
C SER A 76 -22.62 -4.33 15.84
N PRO A 77 -22.31 -5.01 16.96
CA PRO A 77 -21.95 -4.32 18.20
C PRO A 77 -20.70 -3.45 18.07
N ILE A 78 -19.63 -3.93 17.42
CA ILE A 78 -18.38 -3.17 17.30
C ILE A 78 -18.49 -2.04 16.27
N VAL A 79 -19.30 -2.22 15.21
CA VAL A 79 -19.54 -1.18 14.21
C VAL A 79 -20.45 -0.07 14.76
N ARG A 80 -21.54 -0.43 15.46
CA ARG A 80 -22.48 0.56 16.03
C ARG A 80 -21.87 1.41 17.13
N ASN A 81 -20.90 0.88 17.86
CA ASN A 81 -20.17 1.61 18.90
C ASN A 81 -18.96 2.39 18.33
N GLY A 82 -18.78 2.44 17.00
CA GLY A 82 -17.70 3.19 16.36
C GLY A 82 -16.30 2.56 16.49
N LEU A 83 -16.18 1.40 17.13
CA LEU A 83 -14.90 0.73 17.39
C LEU A 83 -14.24 0.22 16.11
N TYR A 84 -15.03 -0.12 15.09
CA TYR A 84 -14.56 -0.62 13.81
C TYR A 84 -15.38 -0.08 12.65
N PHE A 85 -14.71 0.56 11.70
CA PHE A 85 -15.28 0.99 10.42
C PHE A 85 -14.80 0.08 9.28
N PRO A 86 -15.67 -0.82 8.77
CA PRO A 86 -15.31 -1.72 7.67
C PRO A 86 -15.16 -0.97 6.34
N VAL A 87 -14.10 -1.26 5.59
CA VAL A 87 -13.88 -0.80 4.21
C VAL A 87 -13.62 -1.96 3.25
N MET A 88 -13.55 -1.69 1.95
CA MET A 88 -13.29 -2.74 0.94
C MET A 88 -11.83 -3.22 0.98
N ASP A 89 -11.64 -4.54 0.83
CA ASP A 89 -10.37 -5.18 0.50
C ASP A 89 -10.61 -6.28 -0.57
N MET A 90 -9.60 -7.10 -0.87
CA MET A 90 -9.67 -8.17 -1.85
C MET A 90 -10.93 -9.04 -1.71
N GLY A 91 -11.61 -9.25 -2.84
CA GLY A 91 -12.84 -10.06 -2.92
C GLY A 91 -14.13 -9.34 -2.51
N ILE A 92 -14.05 -8.13 -1.93
CA ILE A 92 -15.21 -7.32 -1.55
C ILE A 92 -15.44 -6.19 -2.56
N GLN A 93 -16.66 -6.11 -3.09
CA GLN A 93 -17.14 -4.98 -3.89
C GLN A 93 -17.96 -4.02 -3.03
N ILE A 94 -18.32 -2.86 -3.58
CA ILE A 94 -19.06 -1.82 -2.86
C ILE A 94 -20.46 -2.29 -2.45
N GLN A 95 -21.09 -3.14 -3.28
CA GLN A 95 -22.39 -3.76 -2.97
C GLN A 95 -22.27 -4.77 -1.83
N ASP A 96 -21.17 -5.52 -1.77
CA ASP A 96 -20.91 -6.47 -0.68
C ASP A 96 -20.74 -5.73 0.65
N LEU A 97 -20.00 -4.61 0.63
CA LEU A 97 -19.83 -3.76 1.79
C LEU A 97 -21.15 -3.14 2.24
N GLN A 98 -22.03 -2.75 1.31
CA GLN A 98 -23.37 -2.25 1.65
C GLN A 98 -24.20 -3.32 2.36
N ILE A 99 -24.15 -4.59 1.91
CA ILE A 99 -24.84 -5.71 2.59
C ILE A 99 -24.36 -5.84 4.05
N ILE A 100 -23.06 -5.68 4.30
CA ILE A 100 -22.52 -5.69 5.67
C ILE A 100 -23.14 -4.55 6.47
N PHE A 101 -23.08 -3.31 5.97
CA PHE A 101 -23.61 -2.14 6.69
C PHE A 101 -25.10 -2.22 6.96
N ASP A 102 -25.92 -2.65 5.99
CA ASP A 102 -27.37 -2.86 6.16
C ASP A 102 -27.68 -3.79 7.35
N ASN A 103 -26.80 -4.78 7.58
CA ASN A 103 -26.95 -5.76 8.65
C ASN A 103 -26.26 -5.37 9.96
N THR A 104 -25.47 -4.29 9.98
CA THR A 104 -24.95 -3.70 11.21
C THR A 104 -25.96 -2.79 11.91
N LYS A 105 -27.07 -2.42 11.23
CA LYS A 105 -28.08 -1.45 11.70
C LYS A 105 -27.54 -0.02 11.87
N THR A 106 -26.49 0.36 11.13
CA THR A 106 -26.05 1.75 11.01
C THR A 106 -26.74 2.43 9.82
N ARG A 107 -26.69 3.77 9.77
CA ARG A 107 -27.22 4.56 8.63
C ARG A 107 -26.11 4.88 7.61
N THR A 108 -25.25 3.91 7.30
CA THR A 108 -24.14 4.12 6.36
C THR A 108 -24.54 3.71 4.94
N ASN A 109 -24.49 4.64 3.99
CA ASN A 109 -24.66 4.35 2.57
C ASN A 109 -23.30 4.45 1.87
N VAL A 110 -22.66 3.29 1.65
CA VAL A 110 -21.35 3.23 0.97
C VAL A 110 -21.48 3.29 -0.55
N LEU A 111 -22.67 3.06 -1.11
CA LEU A 111 -22.89 3.09 -2.55
C LEU A 111 -22.69 4.48 -3.17
N SER A 112 -22.69 5.54 -2.36
CA SER A 112 -22.40 6.90 -2.79
C SER A 112 -20.90 7.20 -2.91
N TRP A 113 -20.02 6.30 -2.45
CA TRP A 113 -18.58 6.52 -2.51
C TRP A 113 -18.05 6.43 -3.93
N LYS A 114 -17.02 7.23 -4.25
CA LYS A 114 -16.41 7.28 -5.58
C LYS A 114 -15.67 5.99 -5.96
N ASN A 115 -15.29 5.17 -4.98
CA ASN A 115 -14.60 3.89 -5.17
C ASN A 115 -13.23 4.02 -5.88
N LEU A 116 -12.49 5.10 -5.58
CA LEU A 116 -11.21 5.44 -6.23
C LEU A 116 -9.96 5.06 -5.40
N SER A 117 -10.10 4.32 -4.30
CA SER A 117 -8.98 3.96 -3.40
C SER A 117 -7.81 3.29 -4.14
N HIS A 118 -8.10 2.41 -5.10
CA HIS A 118 -7.10 1.75 -5.93
C HIS A 118 -6.34 2.72 -6.85
N VAL A 119 -7.03 3.76 -7.35
CA VAL A 119 -6.41 4.82 -8.14
C VAL A 119 -5.41 5.57 -7.28
N TYR A 120 -5.84 6.06 -6.11
CA TYR A 120 -4.96 6.81 -5.21
C TYR A 120 -3.78 5.97 -4.69
N THR A 121 -3.99 4.66 -4.49
CA THR A 121 -2.91 3.72 -4.16
C THR A 121 -1.87 3.62 -5.28
N ALA A 122 -2.31 3.52 -6.54
CA ALA A 122 -1.40 3.46 -7.69
C ALA A 122 -0.58 4.76 -7.82
N TYR A 123 -1.20 5.93 -7.59
CA TYR A 123 -0.50 7.21 -7.58
C TYR A 123 0.48 7.35 -6.40
N SER A 124 0.12 6.93 -5.18
CA SER A 124 1.08 6.95 -4.06
C SER A 124 2.24 5.98 -4.27
N CYS A 125 2.00 4.81 -4.88
CA CYS A 125 3.07 3.90 -5.28
C CYS A 125 3.97 4.52 -6.36
N LEU A 126 3.38 5.14 -7.39
CA LEU A 126 4.14 5.87 -8.43
C LEU A 126 5.05 6.93 -7.81
N TYR A 127 4.50 7.80 -6.95
CA TYR A 127 5.29 8.89 -6.36
C TYR A 127 6.34 8.37 -5.38
N ALA A 128 6.09 7.28 -4.66
CA ALA A 128 7.13 6.61 -3.87
C ALA A 128 8.27 6.10 -4.75
N THR A 129 7.95 5.45 -5.87
CA THR A 129 8.95 4.99 -6.85
C THR A 129 9.76 6.16 -7.41
N LEU A 130 9.09 7.23 -7.86
CA LEU A 130 9.76 8.40 -8.42
C LEU A 130 10.62 9.12 -7.37
N SER A 131 10.20 9.15 -6.11
CA SER A 131 11.02 9.68 -5.01
C SER A 131 12.27 8.83 -4.79
N ALA A 132 12.16 7.49 -4.80
CA ALA A 132 13.30 6.60 -4.66
C ALA A 132 14.30 6.74 -5.82
N LEU A 133 13.81 6.72 -7.05
CA LEU A 133 14.62 6.89 -8.26
C LEU A 133 15.34 8.25 -8.26
N GLN A 134 14.63 9.34 -7.95
CA GLN A 134 15.22 10.67 -7.86
C GLN A 134 16.40 10.70 -6.87
N VAL A 135 16.20 10.15 -5.66
CA VAL A 135 17.26 10.17 -4.65
C VAL A 135 18.46 9.33 -5.07
N LEU A 136 18.24 8.15 -5.67
CA LEU A 136 19.33 7.32 -6.16
C LEU A 136 20.07 7.96 -7.35
N GLU A 137 19.37 8.65 -8.26
CA GLU A 137 19.97 9.43 -9.35
C GLU A 137 20.88 10.54 -8.81
N GLU A 138 20.41 11.33 -7.83
CA GLU A 138 21.19 12.42 -7.24
C GLU A 138 22.45 11.95 -6.49
N ILE A 139 22.43 10.73 -5.96
CA ILE A 139 23.54 10.18 -5.16
C ILE A 139 24.55 9.41 -6.03
N HIS A 140 24.07 8.67 -7.03
CA HIS A 140 24.88 7.73 -7.81
C HIS A 140 25.02 8.09 -9.30
N ASN A 141 24.45 9.22 -9.74
CA ASN A 141 24.37 9.58 -11.16
C ASN A 141 23.90 8.38 -12.00
N LEU A 142 22.90 7.63 -11.49
CA LEU A 142 22.23 6.58 -12.23
C LEU A 142 21.81 7.21 -13.55
N ASN A 143 22.48 6.82 -14.63
CA ASN A 143 22.19 7.36 -15.93
C ASN A 143 20.72 7.06 -16.19
N ASN A 144 19.90 8.11 -16.36
CA ASN A 144 18.44 8.06 -16.34
C ASN A 144 17.86 7.41 -17.61
N LYS A 145 18.47 6.33 -18.08
CA LYS A 145 18.12 5.60 -19.29
C LYS A 145 17.89 4.14 -18.94
N ASP A 146 16.63 3.77 -19.17
CA ASP A 146 16.07 2.42 -19.11
C ASP A 146 15.79 1.86 -17.70
N VAL A 147 15.11 2.65 -16.84
CA VAL A 147 14.50 2.11 -15.60
C VAL A 147 13.63 0.91 -15.96
N THR A 148 13.99 -0.27 -15.45
CA THR A 148 13.22 -1.50 -15.63
C THR A 148 12.36 -1.77 -14.40
N PHE A 149 11.17 -2.32 -14.61
CA PHE A 149 10.32 -2.70 -13.49
C PHE A 149 9.51 -3.97 -13.74
N CYS A 150 9.15 -4.62 -12.63
CA CYS A 150 8.23 -5.74 -12.57
C CYS A 150 7.10 -5.51 -11.56
N VAL A 151 5.97 -6.17 -11.80
CA VAL A 151 4.78 -6.07 -10.94
C VAL A 151 4.29 -7.44 -10.51
N GLN A 152 4.43 -7.74 -9.23
CA GLN A 152 3.81 -8.90 -8.62
C GLN A 152 2.37 -8.55 -8.23
N GLY A 153 1.38 -9.00 -9.01
CA GLY A 153 -0.04 -8.67 -8.80
C GLY A 153 -0.58 -7.61 -9.75
N TYR A 154 -1.03 -8.04 -10.95
CA TYR A 154 -1.56 -7.17 -12.00
C TYR A 154 -3.08 -6.93 -11.89
N GLY A 155 -3.54 -6.66 -10.67
CA GLY A 155 -4.91 -6.24 -10.39
C GLY A 155 -5.11 -4.73 -10.66
N LYS A 156 -6.17 -4.15 -10.08
CA LYS A 156 -6.52 -2.72 -10.26
C LYS A 156 -5.37 -1.74 -9.97
N VAL A 157 -4.59 -2.00 -8.93
CA VAL A 157 -3.45 -1.16 -8.54
C VAL A 157 -2.24 -1.41 -9.45
N GLY A 158 -1.85 -2.67 -9.60
CA GLY A 158 -0.66 -3.05 -10.36
C GLY A 158 -0.76 -2.68 -11.85
N SER A 159 -1.94 -2.83 -12.46
CA SER A 159 -2.14 -2.48 -13.88
C SER A 159 -2.09 -0.97 -14.12
N LEU A 160 -2.75 -0.16 -13.28
CA LEU A 160 -2.68 1.29 -13.36
C LEU A 160 -1.26 1.82 -13.05
N TYR A 161 -0.60 1.27 -12.02
CA TYR A 161 0.79 1.61 -11.73
C TYR A 161 1.71 1.32 -12.93
N SER A 162 1.54 0.16 -13.58
CA SER A 162 2.34 -0.22 -14.74
C SER A 162 2.13 0.74 -15.90
N TYR A 163 0.87 1.12 -16.17
CA TYR A 163 0.54 2.15 -17.16
C TYR A 163 1.23 3.48 -16.85
N LEU A 164 1.17 3.95 -15.59
CA LEU A 164 1.75 5.22 -15.18
C LEU A 164 3.29 5.21 -15.25
N MET A 165 3.95 4.13 -14.81
CA MET A 165 5.39 3.95 -14.94
C MET A 165 5.83 3.91 -16.40
N TYR A 166 5.08 3.22 -17.26
CA TYR A 166 5.34 3.18 -18.69
C TYR A 166 5.19 4.56 -19.36
N LYS A 167 4.15 5.33 -19.01
CA LYS A 167 4.01 6.73 -19.45
C LYS A 167 5.12 7.65 -18.92
N ALA A 168 5.73 7.30 -17.78
CA ALA A 168 6.91 7.98 -17.25
C ALA A 168 8.23 7.54 -17.91
N GLY A 169 8.19 6.64 -18.90
CA GLY A 169 9.35 6.20 -19.68
C GLY A 169 10.06 4.96 -19.16
N ALA A 170 9.53 4.28 -18.14
CA ALA A 170 10.13 3.05 -17.62
C ALA A 170 9.77 1.82 -18.50
N LYS A 171 10.72 0.90 -18.63
CA LYS A 171 10.58 -0.35 -19.37
C LYS A 171 9.92 -1.41 -18.49
N PHE A 172 8.70 -1.78 -18.85
CA PHE A 172 7.95 -2.83 -18.16
C PHE A 172 8.44 -4.21 -18.61
N THR A 173 9.01 -5.03 -17.73
CA THR A 173 9.68 -6.29 -18.14
C THR A 173 9.02 -7.56 -17.61
N GLY A 174 8.01 -7.43 -16.75
CA GLY A 174 7.25 -8.58 -16.29
C GLY A 174 6.17 -8.28 -15.26
N PHE A 175 5.18 -9.15 -15.19
CA PHE A 175 4.15 -9.10 -14.16
C PHE A 175 3.59 -10.48 -13.84
N SER A 176 2.84 -10.60 -12.75
CA SER A 176 2.03 -11.79 -12.48
C SER A 176 0.61 -11.43 -12.06
N ASN A 177 -0.34 -12.33 -12.30
CA ASN A 177 -1.65 -12.30 -11.66
C ASN A 177 -1.97 -13.65 -11.00
N LYS A 178 -3.23 -13.95 -10.70
CA LYS A 178 -3.64 -15.20 -10.04
C LYS A 178 -3.29 -16.47 -10.81
N TYR A 179 -3.03 -16.39 -12.12
CA TYR A 179 -2.73 -17.56 -12.97
C TYR A 179 -1.24 -17.86 -13.04
N PHE A 180 -0.43 -16.93 -13.56
CA PHE A 180 1.01 -17.10 -13.75
C PHE A 180 1.72 -15.74 -13.89
N GLY A 181 3.05 -15.78 -14.04
CA GLY A 181 3.86 -14.63 -14.42
C GLY A 181 4.09 -14.55 -15.93
N VAL A 182 4.31 -13.35 -16.46
CA VAL A 182 4.72 -13.07 -17.84
C VAL A 182 5.98 -12.22 -17.79
N MET A 183 6.97 -12.53 -18.64
CA MET A 183 8.18 -11.72 -18.78
C MET A 183 8.53 -11.46 -20.24
N ASP A 184 9.11 -10.29 -20.48
CA ASP A 184 9.78 -9.98 -21.74
C ASP A 184 10.93 -8.99 -21.48
N ASP A 185 12.17 -9.45 -21.70
CA ASP A 185 13.36 -8.61 -21.55
C ASP A 185 13.43 -7.51 -22.61
N ASN A 186 12.69 -7.64 -23.73
CA ASN A 186 12.53 -6.58 -24.71
C ASN A 186 11.49 -5.53 -24.30
N GLY A 187 10.69 -5.82 -23.27
CA GLY A 187 9.66 -4.94 -22.74
C GLY A 187 8.24 -5.36 -23.13
N LEU A 188 7.29 -4.97 -22.29
CA LEU A 188 5.87 -5.20 -22.41
C LEU A 188 5.15 -3.87 -22.63
N ASP A 189 4.18 -3.85 -23.55
CA ASP A 189 3.32 -2.70 -23.78
C ASP A 189 2.29 -2.56 -22.65
N ALA A 190 2.62 -1.76 -21.62
CA ALA A 190 1.77 -1.59 -20.45
C ALA A 190 0.43 -0.92 -20.78
N GLU A 191 0.36 -0.07 -21.82
CA GLU A 191 -0.89 0.58 -22.24
C GLU A 191 -1.85 -0.42 -22.86
N LYS A 192 -1.36 -1.30 -23.75
CA LYS A 192 -2.15 -2.40 -24.28
C LYS A 192 -2.62 -3.34 -23.16
N LEU A 193 -1.71 -3.76 -22.27
CA LEU A 193 -2.04 -4.69 -21.19
C LEU A 193 -3.02 -4.09 -20.16
N PHE A 194 -2.90 -2.79 -19.87
CA PHE A 194 -3.85 -2.08 -19.01
C PHE A 194 -5.26 -2.07 -19.61
N ASN A 195 -5.38 -1.77 -20.90
CA ASN A 195 -6.67 -1.79 -21.60
C ASN A 195 -7.28 -3.19 -21.64
N GLU A 196 -6.48 -4.23 -21.83
CA GLU A 196 -6.96 -5.62 -21.79
C GLU A 196 -7.42 -6.03 -20.38
N GLN A 197 -6.68 -5.65 -19.34
CA GLN A 197 -7.09 -5.88 -17.95
C GLN A 197 -8.41 -5.18 -17.60
N LEU A 198 -8.65 -3.96 -18.11
CA LEU A 198 -9.92 -3.26 -17.90
C LEU A 198 -11.10 -3.97 -18.56
N LYS A 199 -10.89 -4.59 -19.73
CA LYS A 199 -11.96 -5.27 -20.49
C LYS A 199 -12.25 -6.67 -19.98
N ARG A 200 -11.22 -7.44 -19.63
CA ARG A 200 -11.30 -8.89 -19.41
C ARG A 200 -10.98 -9.31 -17.99
N GLY A 201 -10.55 -8.37 -17.13
CA GLY A 201 -9.94 -8.73 -15.86
C GLY A 201 -8.75 -9.65 -16.06
N ASP A 202 -8.40 -10.42 -15.02
CA ASP A 202 -7.17 -11.24 -14.98
C ASP A 202 -7.05 -12.27 -16.13
N ASP A 203 -8.15 -12.61 -16.79
CA ASP A 203 -8.19 -13.64 -17.84
C ASP A 203 -7.46 -13.22 -19.12
N PHE A 204 -7.19 -11.91 -19.30
CA PHE A 204 -6.39 -11.43 -20.44
C PHE A 204 -5.01 -12.07 -20.53
N ILE A 205 -4.42 -12.46 -19.39
CA ILE A 205 -3.08 -13.05 -19.33
C ILE A 205 -3.03 -14.41 -20.04
N LEU A 206 -4.16 -15.10 -20.20
CA LEU A 206 -4.24 -16.43 -20.79
C LEU A 206 -3.85 -16.45 -22.28
N ASP A 207 -3.83 -15.29 -22.93
CA ASP A 207 -3.36 -15.12 -24.31
C ASP A 207 -1.85 -14.95 -24.42
N LEU A 208 -1.13 -14.83 -23.28
CA LEU A 208 0.31 -14.59 -23.19
C LEU A 208 1.08 -15.83 -22.71
N LYS A 209 0.52 -17.03 -22.94
CA LYS A 209 1.11 -18.31 -22.50
C LYS A 209 2.48 -18.59 -23.11
N ASP A 210 2.79 -18.01 -24.26
CA ASP A 210 4.09 -18.09 -24.92
C ASP A 210 5.21 -17.42 -24.10
N LYS A 211 4.87 -16.48 -23.21
CA LYS A 211 5.80 -15.76 -22.33
C LYS A 211 5.63 -16.12 -20.86
N GLN A 212 4.95 -17.24 -20.58
CA GLN A 212 4.64 -17.67 -19.23
C GLN A 212 5.89 -18.03 -18.42
N VAL A 213 5.94 -17.56 -17.18
CA VAL A 213 6.92 -17.90 -16.15
C VAL A 213 6.23 -18.17 -14.81
N SER A 214 6.98 -18.67 -13.84
CA SER A 214 6.49 -18.84 -12.47
C SER A 214 6.30 -17.48 -11.77
N HIS A 215 5.47 -17.43 -10.73
CA HIS A 215 5.36 -16.22 -9.88
C HIS A 215 6.68 -15.85 -9.21
N ASP A 216 7.45 -16.85 -8.78
CA ASP A 216 8.76 -16.63 -8.15
C ASP A 216 9.75 -15.98 -9.12
N SER A 217 9.67 -16.33 -10.41
CA SER A 217 10.49 -15.67 -11.43
C SER A 217 10.29 -14.15 -11.41
N ILE A 218 9.04 -13.67 -11.26
CA ILE A 218 8.75 -12.21 -11.21
C ILE A 218 9.39 -11.56 -9.98
N LEU A 219 9.36 -12.23 -8.83
CA LEU A 219 9.97 -11.74 -7.58
C LEU A 219 11.51 -11.73 -7.65
N GLU A 220 12.10 -12.72 -8.33
CA GLU A 220 13.54 -12.93 -8.43
C GLU A 220 14.18 -12.18 -9.61
N LYS A 221 13.39 -11.48 -10.43
CA LYS A 221 13.89 -10.75 -11.62
C LYS A 221 14.82 -9.62 -11.20
N ASP A 222 15.90 -9.49 -11.97
CA ASP A 222 16.84 -8.38 -11.86
C ASP A 222 16.25 -7.15 -12.58
N VAL A 223 15.77 -6.19 -11.79
CA VAL A 223 15.10 -4.96 -12.25
C VAL A 223 15.35 -3.83 -11.26
N ASN A 224 15.19 -2.58 -11.70
CA ASN A 224 15.34 -1.44 -10.80
C ASN A 224 14.17 -1.31 -9.81
N VAL A 225 12.96 -1.71 -10.21
CA VAL A 225 11.79 -1.57 -9.34
C VAL A 225 10.92 -2.83 -9.37
N LEU A 226 10.62 -3.35 -8.18
CA LEU A 226 9.64 -4.40 -7.97
C LEU A 226 8.45 -3.86 -7.18
N LEU A 227 7.26 -3.84 -7.80
CA LEU A 227 6.00 -3.56 -7.11
C LEU A 227 5.42 -4.86 -6.54
N LEU A 228 5.11 -4.87 -5.25
CA LEU A 228 4.38 -5.97 -4.60
C LEU A 228 2.93 -5.56 -4.38
N ALA A 229 2.01 -6.06 -5.21
CA ALA A 229 0.62 -5.61 -5.32
C ALA A 229 -0.41 -6.76 -5.26
N SER A 230 -0.05 -7.90 -4.68
CA SER A 230 -1.00 -9.01 -4.43
C SER A 230 -1.23 -9.30 -2.94
N ASN A 231 -0.59 -10.34 -2.40
CA ASN A 231 -0.84 -10.93 -1.09
C ASN A 231 0.16 -10.42 -0.04
N ALA A 232 -0.17 -10.68 1.22
CA ALA A 232 0.77 -10.49 2.32
C ALA A 232 1.89 -11.55 2.29
N LEU A 233 3.03 -11.23 2.90
CA LEU A 233 4.16 -12.14 3.17
C LEU A 233 4.74 -12.85 1.92
N VAL A 234 4.61 -12.25 0.75
CA VAL A 234 5.15 -12.76 -0.53
C VAL A 234 6.68 -12.77 -0.55
N ILE A 235 7.33 -11.83 0.15
CA ILE A 235 8.76 -11.91 0.47
C ILE A 235 8.91 -12.27 1.94
N ASN A 236 9.64 -13.34 2.20
CA ASN A 236 9.80 -13.97 3.52
C ASN A 236 11.20 -14.58 3.69
N GLU A 237 11.45 -15.21 4.83
CA GLU A 237 12.74 -15.81 5.20
C GLU A 237 13.30 -16.77 4.14
N LYS A 238 12.42 -17.44 3.38
CA LYS A 238 12.83 -18.46 2.41
C LYS A 238 13.32 -17.87 1.09
N ASN A 239 12.86 -16.67 0.71
CA ASN A 239 13.12 -16.10 -0.62
C ASN A 239 13.77 -14.71 -0.63
N TYR A 240 13.85 -13.99 0.50
CA TYR A 240 14.35 -12.60 0.52
C TYR A 240 15.76 -12.43 -0.08
N LYS A 241 16.64 -13.44 0.06
CA LYS A 241 18.00 -13.45 -0.50
C LYS A 241 18.04 -13.55 -2.02
N LYS A 242 16.96 -14.02 -2.64
CA LYS A 242 16.87 -14.18 -4.10
C LYS A 242 16.30 -12.95 -4.79
N ILE A 243 15.76 -12.00 -4.04
CA ILE A 243 15.23 -10.76 -4.58
C ILE A 243 16.41 -9.96 -5.11
N ARG A 244 16.37 -9.60 -6.38
CA ARG A 244 17.42 -8.82 -7.05
C ARG A 244 17.05 -7.36 -7.24
N ALA A 245 15.76 -7.05 -7.08
CA ALA A 245 15.28 -5.70 -7.20
C ALA A 245 15.95 -4.75 -6.20
N ASP A 246 16.38 -3.65 -6.78
CA ASP A 246 16.98 -2.46 -6.20
C ASP A 246 16.02 -1.71 -5.25
N ILE A 247 14.85 -1.36 -5.78
CA ILE A 247 13.75 -0.70 -5.07
C ILE A 247 12.56 -1.66 -5.01
N ILE A 248 12.01 -1.84 -3.82
CA ILE A 248 10.81 -2.64 -3.57
C ILE A 248 9.73 -1.70 -3.05
N VAL A 249 8.60 -1.64 -3.75
CA VAL A 249 7.45 -0.79 -3.39
C VAL A 249 6.28 -1.67 -2.98
N CYS A 250 5.87 -1.55 -1.72
CA CYS A 250 4.87 -2.42 -1.12
C CYS A 250 3.44 -1.87 -1.31
N ALA A 251 2.81 -2.16 -2.45
CA ALA A 251 1.43 -1.73 -2.71
C ALA A 251 0.37 -2.56 -1.94
N ALA A 252 0.59 -3.86 -1.80
CA ALA A 252 -0.24 -4.74 -1.00
C ALA A 252 -0.11 -4.41 0.49
N ASN A 253 -1.03 -4.91 1.32
CA ASN A 253 -0.90 -4.80 2.77
C ASN A 253 0.01 -5.93 3.28
N ALA A 254 1.07 -5.57 3.99
CA ALA A 254 2.08 -6.44 4.58
C ALA A 254 2.68 -7.49 3.62
N PRO A 255 3.07 -7.16 2.36
CA PRO A 255 3.68 -8.12 1.44
C PRO A 255 5.07 -8.59 1.92
N VAL A 256 5.69 -7.82 2.82
CA VAL A 256 6.96 -8.10 3.47
C VAL A 256 6.77 -7.80 4.95
N SER A 257 7.30 -8.62 5.84
CA SER A 257 7.33 -8.31 7.27
C SER A 257 8.45 -7.32 7.57
N TYR A 258 8.31 -6.48 8.60
CA TYR A 258 9.30 -5.45 8.94
C TYR A 258 10.70 -6.02 9.21
N ASP A 259 10.81 -7.22 9.78
CA ASP A 259 12.09 -7.89 9.97
C ASP A 259 12.75 -8.31 8.66
N ILE A 260 11.95 -8.72 7.67
CA ILE A 260 12.44 -9.00 6.32
C ILE A 260 12.80 -7.71 5.59
N GLU A 261 12.06 -6.61 5.78
CA GLU A 261 12.45 -5.30 5.25
C GLU A 261 13.84 -4.87 5.75
N ARG A 262 14.11 -5.04 7.05
CA ARG A 262 15.44 -4.78 7.65
C ARG A 262 16.53 -5.67 7.05
N LYS A 263 16.22 -6.93 6.76
CA LYS A 263 17.15 -7.85 6.10
C LYS A 263 17.43 -7.42 4.66
N LEU A 264 16.39 -7.08 3.89
CA LEU A 264 16.53 -6.56 2.53
C LEU A 264 17.37 -5.26 2.51
N PHE A 265 17.18 -4.38 3.48
CA PHE A 265 17.99 -3.18 3.67
C PHE A 265 19.48 -3.50 3.89
N LYS A 266 19.79 -4.49 4.73
CA LYS A 266 21.18 -4.97 4.93
C LYS A 266 21.81 -5.54 3.65
N GLU A 267 20.99 -6.08 2.75
CA GLU A 267 21.37 -6.55 1.41
C GLU A 267 21.41 -5.42 0.35
N GLY A 268 21.37 -4.15 0.77
CA GLY A 268 21.53 -2.99 -0.10
C GLY A 268 20.25 -2.51 -0.82
N LYS A 269 19.10 -3.09 -0.49
CA LYS A 269 17.82 -2.82 -1.17
C LYS A 269 17.06 -1.70 -0.46
N MET A 270 16.36 -0.88 -1.24
CA MET A 270 15.44 0.12 -0.68
C MET A 270 14.02 -0.46 -0.64
N VAL A 271 13.44 -0.58 0.55
CA VAL A 271 12.03 -0.99 0.70
C VAL A 271 11.19 0.21 1.11
N VAL A 272 10.30 0.65 0.23
CA VAL A 272 9.22 1.57 0.64
C VAL A 272 8.11 0.73 1.24
N THR A 273 8.05 0.74 2.56
CA THR A 273 7.12 -0.06 3.36
C THR A 273 5.66 0.24 3.00
N ASP A 274 4.79 -0.72 3.30
CA ASP A 274 3.42 -0.78 2.77
C ASP A 274 2.56 0.41 3.20
N PHE A 275 2.54 0.73 4.49
CA PHE A 275 1.74 1.82 5.04
C PHE A 275 2.19 3.21 4.60
N ILE A 276 3.35 3.32 3.95
CA ILE A 276 3.79 4.52 3.22
C ILE A 276 3.37 4.40 1.76
N ALA A 277 3.80 3.35 1.06
CA ALA A 277 3.61 3.20 -0.38
C ALA A 277 2.14 3.19 -0.80
N ASN A 278 1.28 2.50 -0.04
CA ASN A 278 -0.14 2.33 -0.35
C ASN A 278 -1.07 3.28 0.42
N CYS A 279 -0.51 4.26 1.16
CA CYS A 279 -1.29 5.17 2.01
C CYS A 279 -2.28 6.04 1.22
N GLY A 280 -2.02 6.25 -0.08
CA GLY A 280 -2.89 6.99 -0.98
C GLY A 280 -4.31 6.44 -1.00
N GLY A 281 -4.51 5.13 -0.85
CA GLY A 281 -5.83 4.53 -0.86
C GLY A 281 -6.75 5.06 0.24
N ILE A 282 -6.27 5.08 1.48
CA ILE A 282 -7.05 5.60 2.61
C ILE A 282 -7.09 7.13 2.61
N LEU A 283 -5.95 7.78 2.39
CA LEU A 283 -5.86 9.24 2.36
C LEU A 283 -6.80 9.82 1.30
N GLY A 284 -6.75 9.27 0.10
CA GLY A 284 -7.55 9.71 -1.03
C GLY A 284 -9.03 9.42 -0.85
N SER A 285 -9.41 8.27 -0.29
CA SER A 285 -10.82 7.97 0.04
C SER A 285 -11.40 8.84 1.15
N ILE A 286 -10.56 9.36 2.05
CA ILE A 286 -11.00 10.35 3.04
C ILE A 286 -11.17 11.71 2.36
N MET A 287 -10.16 12.14 1.58
CA MET A 287 -10.14 13.46 0.94
C MET A 287 -11.16 13.62 -0.19
N ASP A 288 -11.40 12.58 -0.98
CA ASP A 288 -12.30 12.63 -2.14
C ASP A 288 -13.78 12.78 -1.76
N THR A 289 -14.12 12.70 -0.47
CA THR A 289 -15.44 13.06 0.05
C THR A 289 -15.74 14.56 -0.16
N TYR A 290 -14.71 15.42 -0.15
CA TYR A 290 -14.84 16.87 -0.31
C TYR A 290 -14.04 17.45 -1.48
N LEU A 291 -13.00 16.75 -1.92
CA LEU A 291 -12.11 17.20 -2.98
C LEU A 291 -12.41 16.50 -4.31
N SER A 292 -12.07 17.16 -5.41
CA SER A 292 -12.03 16.51 -6.71
C SER A 292 -10.88 15.50 -6.76
N GLU A 293 -11.00 14.51 -7.65
CA GLU A 293 -9.94 13.52 -7.86
C GLU A 293 -8.60 14.20 -8.22
N ASP A 294 -8.62 15.24 -9.06
CA ASP A 294 -7.43 16.00 -9.46
C ASP A 294 -6.79 16.74 -8.27
N ALA A 295 -7.59 17.26 -7.34
CA ALA A 295 -7.07 17.88 -6.14
C ALA A 295 -6.35 16.86 -5.26
N VAL A 296 -6.93 15.67 -5.06
CA VAL A 296 -6.27 14.57 -4.32
C VAL A 296 -4.98 14.15 -5.01
N LYS A 297 -4.98 13.98 -6.34
CA LYS A 297 -3.76 13.66 -7.11
C LYS A 297 -2.68 14.73 -6.97
N LYS A 298 -3.05 16.02 -6.93
CA LYS A 298 -2.09 17.11 -6.67
C LYS A 298 -1.48 17.04 -5.27
N ILE A 299 -2.25 16.66 -4.25
CA ILE A 299 -1.73 16.45 -2.89
C ILE A 299 -0.73 15.29 -2.88
N LEU A 300 -1.03 14.20 -3.58
CA LEU A 300 -0.12 13.06 -3.72
C LEU A 300 1.16 13.43 -4.50
N SER A 301 1.04 14.22 -5.57
CA SER A 301 2.21 14.62 -6.38
C SER A 301 3.11 15.65 -5.70
N SER A 302 2.61 16.34 -4.67
CA SER A 302 3.33 17.39 -3.93
C SER A 302 3.65 16.96 -2.51
N SER A 303 2.73 17.11 -1.56
CA SER A 303 2.93 16.86 -0.13
C SER A 303 3.42 15.44 0.16
N TYR A 304 2.77 14.42 -0.40
CA TYR A 304 3.17 13.03 -0.21
C TYR A 304 4.55 12.76 -0.81
N LYS A 305 4.75 13.12 -2.10
CA LYS A 305 6.04 12.92 -2.79
C LYS A 305 7.18 13.56 -1.99
N ARG A 306 7.00 14.81 -1.53
CA ARG A 306 7.99 15.52 -0.68
C ARG A 306 8.27 14.75 0.60
N LYS A 307 7.23 14.33 1.32
CA LYS A 307 7.35 13.57 2.58
C LYS A 307 8.13 12.27 2.39
N VAL A 308 7.82 11.50 1.35
CA VAL A 308 8.52 10.25 1.03
C VAL A 308 9.97 10.50 0.59
N THR A 309 10.21 11.48 -0.28
CA THR A 309 11.57 11.88 -0.67
C THR A 309 12.43 12.24 0.56
N THR A 310 11.88 13.00 1.51
CA THR A 310 12.60 13.32 2.77
C THR A 310 12.92 12.08 3.59
N LEU A 311 11.98 11.15 3.74
CA LEU A 311 12.22 9.90 4.47
C LEU A 311 13.31 9.04 3.83
N ILE A 312 13.32 8.97 2.50
CA ILE A 312 14.35 8.24 1.75
C ILE A 312 15.73 8.88 1.96
N TYR A 313 15.83 10.22 1.87
CA TYR A 313 17.08 10.93 2.19
C TYR A 313 17.57 10.64 3.61
N GLN A 314 16.68 10.65 4.59
CA GLN A 314 17.03 10.35 5.97
C GLN A 314 17.51 8.91 6.14
N SER A 315 16.85 7.96 5.49
CA SER A 315 17.19 6.54 5.55
C SER A 315 18.61 6.30 5.05
N ILE A 316 18.97 6.96 3.95
CA ILE A 316 20.31 6.89 3.38
C ILE A 316 21.34 7.61 4.27
N ASN A 317 21.05 8.83 4.73
CA ASN A 317 21.99 9.60 5.56
C ASN A 317 22.27 8.95 6.93
N GLN A 318 21.30 8.20 7.47
CA GLN A 318 21.42 7.53 8.77
C GLN A 318 21.79 6.04 8.64
N ASP A 319 21.95 5.52 7.41
CA ASP A 319 22.14 4.10 7.11
C ASP A 319 21.20 3.18 7.90
N THR A 320 19.92 3.53 7.88
CA THR A 320 18.87 2.79 8.57
C THR A 320 17.69 2.54 7.64
N ALA A 321 16.97 1.45 7.86
CA ALA A 321 15.81 1.11 7.03
C ALA A 321 14.70 2.16 7.21
N ILE A 322 13.92 2.44 6.17
CA ILE A 322 12.80 3.40 6.23
C ILE A 322 11.84 3.04 7.37
N ILE A 323 11.58 1.75 7.58
CA ILE A 323 10.73 1.27 8.67
C ILE A 323 11.24 1.70 10.05
N ASP A 324 12.56 1.63 10.28
CA ASP A 324 13.16 1.96 11.58
C ASP A 324 13.21 3.47 11.84
N LEU A 325 13.17 4.30 10.78
CA LEU A 325 12.96 5.73 10.97
C LEU A 325 11.57 6.01 11.53
N VAL A 326 10.54 5.46 10.89
CA VAL A 326 9.18 5.93 11.11
C VAL A 326 8.48 5.22 12.26
N ILE A 327 8.83 3.97 12.59
CA ILE A 327 8.01 3.13 13.46
C ILE A 327 7.89 3.69 14.89
N ASP A 328 8.97 4.20 15.47
CA ASP A 328 8.98 4.76 16.82
C ASP A 328 8.17 6.06 16.90
N GLU A 329 8.30 6.91 15.88
CA GLU A 329 7.55 8.17 15.78
C GLU A 329 6.05 7.90 15.59
N LEU A 330 5.70 6.93 14.74
CA LEU A 330 4.31 6.52 14.58
C LEU A 330 3.75 5.88 15.85
N GLN A 331 4.53 5.07 16.57
CA GLN A 331 4.09 4.48 17.84
C GLN A 331 3.83 5.58 18.88
N LYS A 332 4.72 6.57 19.00
CA LYS A 332 4.48 7.72 19.89
C LYS A 332 3.19 8.45 19.54
N ARG A 333 2.88 8.65 18.27
CA ARG A 333 1.62 9.28 17.82
C ARG A 333 0.39 8.44 18.15
N ILE A 334 0.49 7.12 18.06
CA ILE A 334 -0.57 6.18 18.43
C ILE A 334 -0.82 6.24 19.95
N ASP A 335 0.27 6.25 20.74
CA ASP A 335 0.20 6.22 22.21
C ASP A 335 -0.22 7.57 22.81
N SER A 336 0.11 8.69 22.16
CA SER A 336 -0.07 10.04 22.71
C SER A 336 -1.52 10.53 22.75
N ASN A 337 -2.52 9.67 22.50
CA ASN A 337 -3.96 9.95 22.61
C ASN A 337 -4.32 11.40 22.22
N TYR A 338 -4.02 11.79 20.97
CA TYR A 338 -3.98 13.18 20.50
C TYR A 338 -5.30 13.95 20.70
N ASP A 339 -5.49 14.48 21.91
CA ASP A 339 -6.49 15.43 22.41
C ASP A 339 -7.97 15.04 22.24
N ASP A 340 -8.67 14.85 23.37
CA ASP A 340 -10.11 14.55 23.46
C ASP A 340 -11.00 15.63 22.82
N THR A 341 -10.44 16.80 22.48
CA THR A 341 -11.14 17.87 21.76
C THR A 341 -11.55 17.50 20.32
N TYR A 342 -10.98 16.43 19.75
CA TYR A 342 -11.28 16.01 18.37
C TYR A 342 -12.68 15.40 18.19
N ILE A 343 -13.22 14.77 19.23
CA ILE A 343 -14.54 14.10 19.18
C ILE A 343 -15.68 15.13 18.96
N GLN A 344 -15.42 16.42 19.16
CA GLN A 344 -16.39 17.50 18.95
C GLN A 344 -16.31 18.17 17.56
N LYS A 345 -15.30 17.85 16.74
CA LYS A 345 -15.09 18.48 15.43
C LYS A 345 -15.94 17.84 14.33
N GLY A 346 -16.44 18.68 13.41
CA GLY A 346 -17.18 18.19 12.24
C GLY A 346 -16.27 17.48 11.23
N PHE A 347 -16.82 16.61 10.37
CA PHE A 347 -16.04 15.85 9.37
C PHE A 347 -15.23 16.76 8.42
N THR A 348 -15.66 18.00 8.16
CA THR A 348 -14.88 18.98 7.39
C THR A 348 -13.60 19.43 8.11
N GLU A 349 -13.65 19.65 9.43
CA GLU A 349 -12.49 20.05 10.23
C GLU A 349 -11.49 18.89 10.35
N HIS A 350 -11.98 17.65 10.44
CA HIS A 350 -11.16 16.43 10.35
C HIS A 350 -10.28 16.42 9.09
N ILE A 351 -10.85 16.77 7.93
CA ILE A 351 -10.12 16.79 6.65
C ILE A 351 -9.06 17.89 6.61
N ILE A 352 -9.36 19.06 7.16
CA ILE A 352 -8.40 20.17 7.24
C ILE A 352 -7.24 19.79 8.15
N ASP A 353 -7.53 19.24 9.33
CA ASP A 353 -6.52 18.75 10.27
C ASP A 353 -5.67 17.65 9.61
N LEU A 354 -6.31 16.68 8.95
CA LEU A 354 -5.62 15.62 8.21
C LEU A 354 -4.71 16.19 7.12
N PHE A 355 -5.18 17.16 6.34
CA PHE A 355 -4.36 17.79 5.29
C PHE A 355 -3.16 18.54 5.87
N ASN A 356 -3.36 19.27 6.97
CA ASN A 356 -2.30 19.98 7.66
C ASN A 356 -1.27 19.01 8.25
N GLU A 357 -1.72 18.02 9.02
CA GLU A 357 -0.86 16.97 9.60
C GLU A 357 -0.11 16.18 8.53
N PHE A 358 -0.78 15.86 7.42
CA PHE A 358 -0.15 15.13 6.32
C PHE A 358 0.92 15.95 5.61
N SER A 359 0.69 17.25 5.45
CA SER A 359 1.59 18.18 4.76
C SER A 359 2.84 18.53 5.59
N LEU A 360 2.77 18.35 6.91
CA LEU A 360 3.91 18.48 7.81
C LEU A 360 4.91 17.32 7.61
N PRO A 361 6.22 17.60 7.57
CA PRO A 361 7.24 16.56 7.70
C PRO A 361 7.00 15.77 8.99
N LEU A 362 7.24 14.45 9.00
CA LEU A 362 7.09 13.63 10.22
C LEU A 362 7.88 14.21 11.41
N TYR A 363 8.94 14.97 11.12
CA TYR A 363 9.98 15.44 12.04
C TYR A 363 10.07 16.95 12.27
N MET A 364 9.00 17.74 12.09
CA MET A 364 8.97 19.08 12.72
C MET A 364 9.11 19.04 14.27
N PHE A 365 9.32 17.85 14.85
CA PHE A 365 9.63 17.57 16.25
C PHE A 365 11.06 17.03 16.53
N THR A 366 11.96 16.94 15.54
CA THR A 366 13.39 16.63 15.80
C THR A 366 14.34 17.49 14.97
N ASN A 367 15.27 18.16 15.65
CA ASN A 367 16.12 19.27 15.18
C ASN A 367 17.22 18.96 14.14
N ASN A 368 17.25 17.78 13.51
CA ASN A 368 18.35 17.46 12.59
C ASN A 368 18.01 17.81 11.15
N PHE A 369 18.33 19.05 10.77
CA PHE A 369 18.50 19.45 9.39
C PHE A 369 19.52 18.56 8.67
N LEU A 370 19.28 18.35 7.37
CA LEU A 370 20.06 17.55 6.43
C LEU A 370 21.55 17.97 6.37
N GLU A 371 22.38 17.50 7.32
CA GLU A 371 23.79 17.28 6.99
C GLU A 371 23.85 16.11 6.02
N LYS A 372 24.33 16.37 4.80
CA LYS A 372 24.67 15.36 3.79
C LYS A 372 25.87 14.52 4.26
N LYS A 373 25.71 13.75 5.34
CA LYS A 373 26.65 12.71 5.73
C LYS A 373 26.34 11.48 4.87
N TYR A 374 26.99 11.42 3.71
CA TYR A 374 26.85 10.33 2.77
C TYR A 374 27.50 9.06 3.32
N VAL A 375 26.71 7.99 3.46
CA VAL A 375 27.19 6.69 3.95
C VAL A 375 27.54 5.77 2.78
N SER A 376 28.71 5.14 2.88
CA SER A 376 29.36 4.30 1.87
C SER A 376 28.64 2.98 1.53
N ARG A 377 27.50 2.65 2.18
CA ARG A 377 26.81 1.37 1.92
C ARG A 377 26.32 1.29 0.49
N TYR A 378 25.67 2.35 -0.01
CA TYR A 378 25.18 2.31 -1.38
C TYR A 378 26.34 2.31 -2.37
N GLU A 379 27.49 2.91 -2.06
CA GLU A 379 28.69 2.77 -2.90
C GLU A 379 29.19 1.31 -3.01
N LYS A 380 29.02 0.52 -1.95
CA LYS A 380 29.38 -0.90 -1.96
C LYS A 380 28.49 -1.74 -2.87
N PHE A 381 27.19 -1.44 -2.92
CA PHE A 381 26.21 -2.22 -3.69
C PHE A 381 26.03 -1.70 -5.11
N TRP A 382 26.27 -0.40 -5.31
CA TRP A 382 25.92 0.34 -6.53
C TRP A 382 27.12 1.00 -7.20
N GLY A 383 28.32 0.80 -6.65
CA GLY A 383 29.58 1.34 -7.15
C GLY A 383 29.94 2.71 -6.54
N PRO A 384 31.24 3.07 -6.54
CA PRO A 384 31.70 4.36 -6.02
C PRO A 384 31.10 5.53 -6.81
N LYS A 385 30.93 6.66 -6.14
CA LYS A 385 30.58 7.92 -6.80
C LYS A 385 31.68 8.30 -7.80
N ILE A 386 31.30 8.69 -9.02
CA ILE A 386 32.24 9.24 -10.02
C ILE A 386 32.54 10.70 -9.70
#